data_AF-A0A2G8JQ93-F1
#
_entry.id   AF-A0A2G8JQ93-F1
#
_cell.length_a   1.000
_cell.length_b   1.000
_cell.length_c   1.000
_cell.angle_alpha   90.00
_cell.angle_beta   90.00
_cell.angle_gamma   90.00
#
_symmetry.space_group_name_H-M   'P 1'
#
loop_
_entity.id
_entity.type
_entity.pdbx_description
1 polymer ?
#
loop_
_entity_poly.entity_id
_entity_poly.type
_entity_poly.pdbx_seq_one_letter_code
_entity_poly.pdbx_strand_id
1 'polypeptide(L)'
;MALTNYRGFYLAVAVVTATAGMAVVIFLSNRKRRAKNSDHRKVPFLEVFRSQEILVIEDGEQSKPILARLISDTEEQKVLGMDCEWTTCDHSQKANPVALLQLATPKGLCVLFRLCKIRGHQELQGLGKLLNDRRKDTYFYSYVGLKV
;
A
#
# COMPACT_ATOMS: atom_id res chain seq x y z
N MET A 1 -63.70 21.27 -10.78
CA MET A 1 -62.83 20.09 -10.88
C MET A 1 -61.49 20.39 -11.60
N ALA A 2 -60.88 21.57 -11.38
CA ALA A 2 -59.63 21.98 -12.06
C ALA A 2 -58.45 22.21 -11.10
N LEU A 3 -58.72 22.57 -9.84
CA LEU A 3 -57.70 22.90 -8.83
C LEU A 3 -56.89 21.68 -8.35
N THR A 4 -57.44 20.47 -8.44
CA THR A 4 -56.77 19.22 -8.05
C THR A 4 -55.68 18.81 -9.05
N ASN A 5 -55.90 19.05 -10.35
CA ASN A 5 -54.94 18.72 -11.41
C ASN A 5 -53.68 19.60 -11.36
N TYR A 6 -53.83 20.90 -11.10
CA TYR A 6 -52.68 21.80 -10.96
C TYR A 6 -51.81 21.44 -9.75
N ARG A 7 -52.42 21.11 -8.59
CA ARG A 7 -51.67 20.70 -7.39
C ARG A 7 -50.88 19.41 -7.63
N GLY A 8 -51.47 18.41 -8.32
CA GLY A 8 -50.77 17.19 -8.71
C GLY A 8 -49.59 17.44 -9.66
N PHE A 9 -49.76 18.35 -10.62
CA PHE A 9 -48.71 18.75 -11.55
C PHE A 9 -47.53 19.43 -10.85
N TYR A 10 -47.79 20.42 -9.98
CA TYR A 10 -46.73 21.09 -9.23
C TYR A 10 -46.03 20.16 -8.25
N LEU A 11 -46.73 19.19 -7.63
CA LEU A 11 -46.11 18.17 -6.78
C LEU A 11 -45.16 17.29 -7.59
N ALA A 12 -45.57 16.84 -8.77
CA ALA A 12 -44.74 16.00 -9.63
C ALA A 12 -43.47 16.74 -10.08
N VAL A 13 -43.59 18.02 -10.48
CA VAL A 13 -42.45 18.86 -10.86
C VAL A 13 -41.49 19.07 -9.67
N ALA A 14 -42.01 19.28 -8.46
CA ALA A 14 -41.19 19.43 -7.25
C ALA A 14 -40.42 18.15 -6.89
N VAL A 15 -41.03 16.97 -7.03
CA VAL A 15 -40.38 15.68 -6.76
C VAL A 15 -39.27 15.38 -7.78
N VAL A 16 -39.53 15.62 -9.07
CA VAL A 16 -38.53 15.42 -10.14
C VAL A 16 -37.34 16.36 -9.98
N THR A 17 -37.58 17.63 -9.61
CA THR A 17 -36.49 18.59 -9.39
C THR A 17 -35.67 18.27 -8.13
N ALA A 18 -36.30 17.86 -7.04
CA ALA A 18 -35.61 17.45 -5.81
C ALA A 18 -34.73 16.21 -6.01
N THR A 19 -35.23 15.20 -6.73
CA THR A 19 -34.50 13.97 -7.03
C THR A 19 -33.32 14.21 -7.98
N ALA A 20 -33.52 15.01 -9.03
CA ALA A 20 -32.44 15.42 -9.93
C ALA A 20 -31.35 16.22 -9.19
N GLY A 21 -31.75 17.16 -8.32
CA GLY A 21 -30.82 17.93 -7.50
C GLY A 21 -29.97 17.07 -6.57
N MET A 22 -30.60 16.11 -5.87
CA MET A 22 -29.90 15.19 -4.97
C MET A 22 -28.90 14.30 -5.72
N ALA A 23 -29.26 13.80 -6.91
CA ALA A 23 -28.37 12.99 -7.74
C ALA A 23 -27.11 13.78 -8.18
N VAL A 24 -27.27 15.05 -8.56
CA VAL A 24 -26.14 15.92 -8.92
C VAL A 24 -25.23 16.16 -7.71
N VAL A 25 -25.78 16.41 -6.52
CA VAL A 25 -24.98 16.61 -5.29
C VAL A 25 -24.18 15.36 -4.94
N ILE A 26 -24.80 14.17 -5.02
CA ILE A 26 -24.10 12.89 -4.79
C ILE A 26 -23.00 12.68 -5.82
N PHE A 27 -23.28 12.91 -7.11
CA PHE A 27 -22.30 12.77 -8.18
C PHE A 27 -21.10 13.71 -8.00
N LEU A 28 -21.33 14.99 -7.69
CA LEU A 28 -20.27 15.98 -7.45
C LEU A 28 -19.46 15.64 -6.19
N SER A 29 -20.13 15.17 -5.13
CA SER A 29 -19.47 14.74 -3.89
C SER A 29 -18.58 13.53 -4.13
N ASN A 30 -19.07 12.54 -4.89
CA ASN A 30 -18.30 11.35 -5.26
C ASN A 30 -17.13 11.69 -6.22
N ARG A 31 -17.33 12.64 -7.14
CA ARG A 31 -16.25 13.14 -8.01
C ARG A 31 -15.15 13.85 -7.22
N LYS A 32 -15.52 14.70 -6.25
CA LYS A 32 -14.56 15.36 -5.34
C LYS A 32 -13.81 14.34 -4.46
N ARG A 33 -14.51 13.34 -3.92
CA ARG A 33 -13.88 12.24 -3.16
C ARG A 33 -12.90 11.44 -4.01
N ARG A 34 -13.27 11.08 -5.25
CA ARG A 34 -12.36 10.40 -6.20
C ARG A 34 -11.15 11.26 -6.56
N ALA A 35 -11.34 12.55 -6.80
CA ALA A 35 -10.23 13.46 -7.11
C ALA A 35 -9.22 13.56 -5.97
N LYS A 36 -9.69 13.72 -4.72
CA LYS A 36 -8.81 13.70 -3.52
C LYS A 36 -8.08 12.36 -3.36
N ASN A 37 -8.77 11.24 -3.57
CA ASN A 37 -8.15 9.91 -3.48
C ASN A 37 -7.15 9.64 -4.63
N SER A 38 -7.31 10.32 -5.77
CA SER A 38 -6.39 10.23 -6.91
C SER A 38 -5.10 11.05 -6.70
N ASP A 39 -5.11 12.04 -5.81
CA ASP A 39 -3.96 12.93 -5.59
C ASP A 39 -2.85 12.25 -4.77
N HIS A 40 -3.22 11.35 -3.85
CA HIS A 40 -2.27 10.45 -3.18
C HIS A 40 -1.59 9.44 -4.11
N ARG A 41 -2.06 9.29 -5.35
CA ARG A 41 -1.47 8.40 -6.34
C ARG A 41 -0.33 9.03 -7.13
N LYS A 42 -0.06 10.32 -6.93
CA LYS A 42 1.01 11.07 -7.61
C LYS A 42 2.21 11.30 -6.70
N VAL A 43 2.67 10.26 -6.00
CA VAL A 43 4.11 10.20 -5.73
C VAL A 43 4.79 10.11 -7.10
N PRO A 44 5.70 11.03 -7.47
CA PRO A 44 6.41 10.95 -8.74
C PRO A 44 7.34 9.74 -8.66
N PHE A 45 6.81 8.57 -8.99
CA PHE A 45 7.50 7.28 -8.98
C PHE A 45 8.82 7.34 -9.76
N LEU A 46 8.93 8.24 -10.75
CA LEU A 46 10.14 8.43 -11.55
C LEU A 46 11.33 9.07 -10.82
N GLU A 47 11.15 9.90 -9.78
CA GLU A 47 12.31 10.52 -9.11
C GLU A 47 12.98 9.57 -8.09
N VAL A 48 12.26 8.56 -7.61
CA VAL A 48 12.75 7.55 -6.65
C VAL A 48 13.88 6.68 -7.23
N PHE A 49 13.99 6.58 -8.56
CA PHE A 49 15.03 5.77 -9.22
C PHE A 49 16.41 6.44 -9.30
N ARG A 50 16.56 7.71 -8.90
CA ARG A 50 17.84 8.44 -9.10
C ARG A 50 18.98 8.04 -8.16
N SER A 51 18.69 7.38 -7.04
CA SER A 51 19.71 6.76 -6.18
C SER A 51 19.10 5.62 -5.38
N GLN A 52 19.15 4.40 -5.92
CA GLN A 52 18.74 3.22 -5.17
C GLN A 52 19.91 2.69 -4.36
N GLU A 53 19.73 2.61 -3.04
CA GLU A 53 20.68 1.94 -2.15
C GLU A 53 20.12 0.57 -1.82
N ILE A 54 20.87 -0.49 -2.14
CA ILE A 54 20.47 -1.86 -1.85
C ILE A 54 21.39 -2.42 -0.76
N LEU A 55 20.82 -2.78 0.39
CA LEU A 55 21.53 -3.39 1.51
C LEU A 55 21.10 -4.84 1.68
N VAL A 56 22.06 -5.75 1.76
CA VAL A 56 21.80 -7.17 2.02
C VAL A 56 22.13 -7.49 3.47
N ILE A 57 21.16 -8.05 4.19
CA ILE A 57 21.33 -8.49 5.59
C ILE A 57 21.35 -10.01 5.61
N GLU A 58 22.48 -10.55 6.05
CA GLU A 58 22.66 -11.98 6.25
C GLU A 58 22.77 -12.37 7.73
N ASP A 59 23.01 -11.39 8.60
CA ASP A 59 23.25 -11.53 10.03
C ASP A 59 22.34 -10.61 10.85
N GLY A 60 21.88 -11.12 11.99
CA GLY A 60 20.97 -10.42 12.90
C GLY A 60 21.52 -9.13 13.50
N GLU A 61 22.82 -9.07 13.80
CA GLU A 61 23.43 -7.89 14.42
C GLU A 61 23.49 -6.69 13.46
N GLN A 62 23.71 -6.95 12.16
CA GLN A 62 23.67 -5.92 11.11
C GLN A 62 22.27 -5.34 10.93
N SER A 63 21.22 -6.06 11.34
CA SER A 63 19.84 -5.65 11.11
C SER A 63 19.42 -4.42 11.91
N LYS A 64 19.93 -4.24 13.14
CA LYS A 64 19.47 -3.20 14.07
C LYS A 64 19.61 -1.77 13.52
N PRO A 65 20.79 -1.29 13.08
CA PRO A 65 20.93 0.06 12.54
C PRO A 65 20.14 0.26 11.25
N ILE A 66 20.04 -0.79 10.41
CA ILE A 66 19.31 -0.73 9.14
C ILE A 66 17.79 -0.66 9.40
N LEU A 67 17.28 -1.38 10.40
CA LEU A 67 15.88 -1.28 10.82
C LEU A 67 15.55 0.11 11.35
N ALA A 68 16.43 0.72 12.14
CA ALA A 68 16.23 2.09 12.62
C ALA A 68 16.12 3.07 11.44
N ARG A 69 16.94 2.88 10.40
CA ARG A 69 16.87 3.66 9.15
C ARG A 69 15.57 3.42 8.38
N LEU A 70 15.16 2.16 8.19
CA LEU A 70 13.86 1.80 7.58
C LEU A 70 12.68 2.46 8.32
N ILE A 71 12.74 2.50 9.65
CA ILE A 71 11.70 3.16 10.46
C ILE A 71 11.72 4.66 10.20
N SER A 72 12.88 5.31 10.28
CA SER A 72 13.02 6.76 10.05
C SER A 72 12.57 7.18 8.65
N ASP A 73 12.93 6.42 7.61
CA ASP A 73 12.51 6.67 6.23
C ASP A 73 10.99 6.59 6.05
N THR A 74 10.30 5.86 6.94
CA THR A 74 8.85 5.64 6.89
C THR A 74 8.05 6.48 7.89
N GLU A 75 8.68 7.46 8.56
CA GLU A 75 7.97 8.38 9.47
C GLU A 75 7.16 9.43 8.72
N GLU A 76 7.75 10.03 7.68
CA GLU A 76 7.12 11.06 6.85
C GLU A 76 6.12 10.45 5.87
N GLN A 77 6.54 9.38 5.20
CA GLN A 77 5.74 8.63 4.26
C GLN A 77 5.54 7.24 4.86
N LYS A 78 4.37 7.02 5.47
CA LYS A 78 3.99 5.79 6.19
C LYS A 78 3.77 4.60 5.25
N VAL A 79 4.61 4.46 4.24
CA VAL A 79 4.50 3.53 3.13
C VAL A 79 5.76 2.68 3.12
N LEU A 80 5.58 1.36 3.06
CA LEU A 80 6.67 0.41 2.93
C LEU A 80 6.34 -0.55 1.78
N GLY A 81 7.21 -0.61 0.77
CA GLY A 81 7.14 -1.62 -0.27
C GLY A 81 7.66 -2.94 0.28
N MET A 82 6.95 -4.03 0.00
CA MET A 82 7.32 -5.36 0.48
C MET A 82 7.18 -6.40 -0.62
N ASP A 83 8.17 -7.29 -0.71
CA ASP A 83 8.14 -8.48 -1.55
C ASP A 83 8.92 -9.61 -0.89
N CYS A 84 8.69 -10.87 -1.28
CA CYS A 84 9.38 -12.01 -0.69
C CYS A 84 9.57 -13.18 -1.65
N GLU A 85 10.68 -13.90 -1.47
CA GLU A 85 11.04 -15.04 -2.30
C GLU A 85 11.22 -16.29 -1.43
N TRP A 86 10.74 -17.43 -1.94
CA TRP A 86 10.92 -18.76 -1.36
C TRP A 86 11.48 -19.71 -2.42
N THR A 87 12.23 -20.71 -1.99
CA THR A 87 12.70 -21.76 -2.91
C THR A 87 11.60 -22.80 -3.10
N THR A 88 11.55 -23.52 -4.22
CA THR A 88 10.70 -24.72 -4.37
C THR A 88 11.56 -25.98 -4.32
N CYS A 89 11.16 -26.97 -3.53
CA CYS A 89 11.77 -28.31 -3.59
C CYS A 89 10.90 -29.14 -4.55
N ASP A 90 11.48 -29.65 -5.63
CA ASP A 90 10.78 -30.29 -6.78
C ASP A 90 9.91 -31.51 -6.43
N HIS A 91 9.83 -31.92 -5.16
CA HIS A 91 9.12 -33.13 -4.73
C HIS A 91 8.09 -32.93 -3.63
N SER A 92 7.92 -31.71 -3.09
CA SER A 92 6.89 -31.44 -2.07
C SER A 92 5.94 -30.34 -2.53
N GLN A 93 4.63 -30.63 -2.56
CA GLN A 93 3.59 -29.62 -2.83
C GLN A 93 3.41 -28.58 -1.71
N LYS A 94 4.33 -28.50 -0.75
CA LYS A 94 4.29 -27.50 0.33
C LYS A 94 5.12 -26.29 -0.06
N ALA A 95 4.56 -25.10 0.15
CA ALA A 95 5.33 -23.86 0.07
C ALA A 95 6.43 -23.89 1.13
N ASN A 96 7.67 -23.64 0.71
CA ASN A 96 8.79 -23.53 1.63
C ASN A 96 8.69 -22.22 2.43
N PRO A 97 9.35 -22.15 3.60
CA PRO A 97 9.53 -20.89 4.30
C PRO A 97 10.14 -19.82 3.39
N VAL A 98 9.76 -18.57 3.63
CA VAL A 98 10.36 -17.42 2.95
C VAL A 98 11.88 -17.42 3.16
N ALA A 99 12.63 -17.40 2.07
CA ALA A 99 14.09 -17.41 2.09
C ALA A 99 14.67 -15.99 2.03
N LEU A 100 13.99 -15.07 1.35
CA LEU A 100 14.36 -13.67 1.18
C LEU A 100 13.14 -12.77 1.43
N LEU A 101 13.31 -11.71 2.21
CA LEU A 101 12.33 -10.64 2.36
C LEU A 101 12.93 -9.32 1.88
N GLN A 102 12.18 -8.56 1.09
CA GLN A 102 12.62 -7.30 0.49
C GLN A 102 11.74 -6.18 1.03
N LEU A 103 12.36 -5.12 1.56
CA LEU A 103 11.67 -3.95 2.07
C LEU A 103 12.21 -2.68 1.39
N ALA A 104 11.33 -1.91 0.76
CA ALA A 104 11.69 -0.70 0.02
C ALA A 104 11.02 0.55 0.61
N THR A 105 11.80 1.61 0.80
CA THR A 105 11.31 2.91 1.26
C THR A 105 11.09 3.87 0.09
N PRO A 106 10.21 4.87 0.23
CA PRO A 106 10.03 5.91 -0.79
C PRO A 106 11.29 6.74 -1.07
N LYS A 107 12.28 6.71 -0.16
CA LYS A 107 13.56 7.43 -0.28
C LYS A 107 14.60 6.66 -1.12
N GLY A 108 14.24 5.51 -1.68
CA GLY A 108 15.12 4.72 -2.55
C GLY A 108 15.98 3.68 -1.84
N LEU A 109 15.81 3.48 -0.52
CA LEU A 109 16.45 2.40 0.22
C LEU A 109 15.69 1.08 -0.02
N CYS A 110 16.40 0.03 -0.41
CA CYS A 110 15.90 -1.34 -0.49
C CYS A 110 16.75 -2.26 0.37
N VAL A 111 16.12 -3.01 1.27
CA VAL A 111 16.79 -3.91 2.20
C VAL A 111 16.36 -5.35 1.93
N LEU A 112 17.34 -6.21 1.71
CA LEU A 112 17.17 -7.63 1.39
C LEU A 112 17.57 -8.48 2.59
N PHE A 113 16.60 -8.97 3.34
CA PHE A 113 16.82 -9.88 4.47
C PHE A 113 16.90 -11.32 3.97
N ARG A 114 18.09 -11.91 4.02
CA ARG A 114 18.28 -13.35 3.74
C ARG A 114 17.88 -14.17 4.96
N LEU A 115 16.57 -14.32 5.14
CA LEU A 115 15.98 -15.07 6.26
C LEU A 115 16.50 -16.51 6.37
N CYS A 116 16.90 -17.12 5.24
CA CYS A 116 17.53 -18.45 5.24
C CYS A 116 18.94 -18.50 5.86
N LYS A 117 19.60 -17.36 6.07
CA LYS A 117 20.95 -17.25 6.67
C LYS A 117 20.92 -16.76 8.13
N ILE A 118 19.92 -15.98 8.51
CA ILE A 118 19.79 -15.40 9.84
C ILE A 118 19.38 -16.50 10.83
N ARG A 119 20.12 -16.65 11.94
CA ARG A 119 19.95 -17.77 12.88
C ARG A 119 19.36 -17.28 14.19
N GLY A 120 18.05 -17.38 14.31
CA GLY A 120 17.36 -17.24 15.59
C GLY A 120 16.30 -16.14 15.59
N HIS A 121 15.21 -16.40 16.29
CA HIS A 121 14.05 -15.51 16.32
C HIS A 121 14.36 -14.15 17.00
N GLN A 122 15.34 -14.11 17.90
CA GLN A 122 15.70 -12.90 18.64
C GLN A 122 16.26 -11.80 17.74
N GLU A 123 16.99 -12.20 16.69
CA GLU A 123 17.61 -11.31 15.71
C GLU A 123 16.58 -10.61 14.80
N LEU A 124 15.39 -11.19 14.65
CA LEU A 124 14.32 -10.68 13.79
C LEU A 124 13.20 -9.97 14.55
N GLN A 125 13.31 -9.80 15.87
CA GLN A 125 12.23 -9.19 16.67
C GLN A 125 11.88 -7.77 16.22
N GLY A 126 12.89 -6.97 15.86
CA GLY A 126 12.67 -5.63 15.33
C GLY A 126 11.89 -5.65 14.01
N LEU A 127 12.19 -6.63 13.16
CA LEU A 127 11.57 -6.78 11.85
C LEU A 127 10.11 -7.19 12.03
N GLY A 128 9.84 -8.15 12.91
CA GLY A 128 8.47 -8.52 13.28
C GLY A 128 7.67 -7.35 13.83
N LYS A 129 8.26 -6.48 14.66
CA LYS A 129 7.58 -5.27 15.14
C LYS A 129 7.28 -4.28 14.01
N LEU A 130 8.23 -4.08 13.10
CA LEU A 130 8.05 -3.19 11.94
C LEU A 130 6.90 -3.67 11.04
N LEU A 131 6.88 -4.96 10.70
CA LEU A 131 5.86 -5.55 9.82
C LEU A 131 4.46 -5.59 10.45
N ASN A 132 4.38 -5.62 11.78
CA ASN A 132 3.11 -5.60 12.50
C ASN A 132 2.62 -4.16 12.83
N ASP A 133 3.37 -3.11 12.47
CA ASP A 133 2.95 -1.73 12.73
C ASP A 133 1.84 -1.30 11.77
N ARG A 134 0.58 -1.38 12.25
CA ARG A 134 -0.62 -1.00 11.50
C ARG A 134 -0.71 0.48 11.14
N ARG A 135 0.19 1.32 11.63
CA ARG A 135 0.27 2.74 11.21
C ARG A 135 0.93 2.89 9.85
N LYS A 136 1.62 1.85 9.35
CA LYS A 136 2.28 1.83 8.05
C LYS A 136 1.39 1.11 7.04
N ASP A 137 1.08 1.79 5.95
CA ASP A 137 0.48 1.20 4.76
C ASP A 137 1.56 0.36 4.07
N THR A 138 1.48 -0.95 4.28
CA THR A 138 2.39 -1.90 3.63
C THR A 138 1.82 -2.30 2.28
N TYR A 139 2.53 -1.99 1.20
CA TYR A 139 2.13 -2.34 -0.15
C TYR A 139 2.95 -3.54 -0.61
N PHE A 140 2.25 -4.63 -0.92
CA PHE A 140 2.86 -5.77 -1.59
C PHE A 140 3.03 -5.42 -3.07
N TYR A 141 4.28 -5.36 -3.51
CA TYR A 141 4.59 -5.35 -4.92
C TYR A 141 4.83 -6.80 -5.32
N SER A 142 3.81 -7.48 -5.83
CA SER A 142 4.06 -8.72 -6.55
C SER A 142 4.61 -8.32 -7.93
N TYR A 143 5.93 -8.28 -8.08
CA TYR A 143 6.53 -8.22 -9.40
C TYR A 143 6.36 -9.59 -10.06
N VAL A 144 5.14 -9.89 -10.53
CA VAL A 144 4.91 -10.90 -11.56
C VAL A 144 5.50 -10.34 -12.87
N GLY A 145 6.83 -10.30 -13.01
CA GLY A 145 7.40 -9.58 -14.15
C GLY A 145 8.91 -9.54 -14.36
N LEU A 146 9.76 -10.05 -13.47
CA LEU A 146 11.18 -10.26 -13.80
C LEU A 146 11.55 -11.74 -13.65
N LYS A 147 11.25 -12.51 -14.69
CA LYS A 147 12.08 -13.66 -15.04
C LYS A 147 13.33 -13.10 -15.70
N VAL A 148 14.46 -13.15 -15.00
CA VAL A 148 15.78 -13.15 -15.65
C VAL A 148 16.08 -14.58 -16.06
#